data_AF-A0AAN8HZ84-F1
#
_entry.id   AF-A0AAN8HZ84-F1
#
_cell.length_a   1.000
_cell.length_b   1.000
_cell.length_c   1.000
_cell.angle_alpha   90.00
_cell.angle_beta   90.00
_cell.angle_gamma   90.00
#
_symmetry.space_group_name_H-M   'P 1'
#
loop_
_entity.id
_entity.type
_entity.pdbx_description
1 polymer ?
#
loop_
_entity_poly.entity_id
_entity_poly.type
_entity_poly.pdbx_seq_one_letter_code
_entity_poly.pdbx_strand_id
1 'polypeptide(L)'
;MCLIAVVTFDQQRYLWTIGKNVWKRWKKRFFVLVQVSQYTFAMCSYREKKAEPVELLQLDGYTVDYTDPQPGLDGGRTFFNAVKEGDTVIFASDDEQDRILWVQAMYRATGQSHKPVPPTQVQKLNSRGGTTPQLDAPISQFYADRAQKHGMDEFISANPCNFDHGSLFELVQRLTLDHRLNDSYSCLGWFSPGQVFVLDEYCARYGVRGCHRHLCYLSDLLVRAENGAMIDPTLLHYSFAFCASHVHGNSLRVSELLSWPVSEAALQQALFPSAPELPAKRELKIIEFMKKKDARFPMFPGTKRALCSSPQQPRSGLTG
;
A
#
# COMPACT_ATOMS: atom_id res chain seq x y z
N MET A 1 11.95 -1.06 -26.27
CA MET A 1 10.68 -1.56 -26.81
C MET A 1 9.64 -1.39 -25.74
N CYS A 2 8.61 -0.60 -26.04
CA CYS A 2 7.78 0.13 -25.08
C CYS A 2 7.21 -0.76 -23.99
N LEU A 3 7.47 -0.38 -22.74
CA LEU A 3 6.56 -0.63 -21.62
C LEU A 3 5.17 -0.20 -22.09
N ILE A 4 4.34 -1.17 -22.44
CA ILE A 4 2.89 -0.97 -22.43
C ILE A 4 2.59 -0.72 -20.97
N ALA A 5 2.39 0.55 -20.65
CA ALA A 5 1.85 1.01 -19.41
C ALA A 5 0.58 0.20 -19.13
N VAL A 6 0.68 -0.82 -18.27
CA VAL A 6 -0.48 -1.41 -17.59
C VAL A 6 -0.91 -0.39 -16.53
N VAL A 7 -1.32 0.78 -17.01
CA VAL A 7 -2.07 1.75 -16.24
C VAL A 7 -3.52 1.48 -16.59
N THR A 8 -4.11 0.55 -15.86
CA THR A 8 -5.53 0.57 -15.50
C THR A 8 -5.68 -0.30 -14.26
N PHE A 9 -5.50 0.38 -13.13
CA PHE A 9 -5.83 -0.07 -11.78
C PHE A 9 -7.13 -0.90 -11.75
N ASP A 10 -7.03 -2.10 -11.18
CA ASP A 10 -8.06 -2.72 -10.33
C ASP A 10 -9.35 -3.30 -10.96
N GLN A 11 -9.40 -3.58 -12.26
CA GLN A 11 -10.53 -4.29 -12.89
C GLN A 11 -10.07 -5.55 -13.63
N GLN A 12 -9.66 -6.57 -12.87
CA GLN A 12 -9.36 -7.91 -13.38
C GLN A 12 -10.35 -8.91 -12.81
N ARG A 13 -11.40 -9.24 -13.57
CA ARG A 13 -12.47 -10.12 -13.08
C ARG A 13 -13.05 -10.97 -14.20
N TYR A 14 -13.71 -12.05 -13.80
CA TYR A 14 -14.46 -12.89 -14.73
C TYR A 14 -15.82 -12.27 -15.03
N LEU A 15 -16.12 -12.11 -16.31
CA LEU A 15 -17.43 -11.67 -16.80
C LEU A 15 -17.99 -12.70 -17.77
N TRP A 16 -19.31 -12.84 -17.76
CA TRP A 16 -20.02 -13.43 -18.89
C TRP A 16 -20.15 -12.38 -19.98
N THR A 17 -19.99 -12.80 -21.23
CA THR A 17 -20.08 -11.87 -22.36
C THR A 17 -20.64 -12.54 -23.60
N ILE A 18 -21.32 -11.77 -24.44
CA ILE A 18 -21.64 -12.13 -25.82
C ILE A 18 -21.65 -10.88 -26.70
N GLY A 19 -21.09 -10.98 -27.90
CA GLY A 19 -21.11 -9.92 -28.91
C GLY A 19 -21.28 -10.48 -30.32
N LYS A 20 -21.56 -9.59 -31.28
CA LYS A 20 -21.73 -9.97 -32.70
C LYS A 20 -20.38 -10.22 -33.37
N ASN A 21 -19.44 -9.31 -33.17
CA ASN A 21 -18.13 -9.33 -33.83
C ASN A 21 -17.08 -10.10 -33.02
N VAL A 22 -17.06 -9.88 -31.71
CA VAL A 22 -16.16 -10.51 -30.75
C VAL A 22 -16.97 -11.27 -29.69
N TRP A 23 -16.38 -12.32 -29.11
CA TRP A 23 -17.03 -13.13 -28.07
C TRP A 23 -18.39 -13.68 -28.50
N LYS A 24 -18.44 -14.32 -29.68
CA LYS A 24 -19.66 -14.83 -30.32
C LYS A 24 -20.44 -15.91 -29.56
N ARG A 25 -19.98 -16.29 -28.37
CA ARG A 25 -20.58 -17.33 -27.52
C ARG A 25 -20.69 -16.81 -26.11
N TRP A 26 -21.89 -16.94 -25.52
CA TRP A 26 -22.12 -16.65 -24.11
C TRP A 26 -21.25 -17.54 -23.23
N LYS A 27 -20.20 -16.96 -22.66
CA LYS A 27 -19.21 -17.70 -21.86
C LYS A 27 -18.53 -16.80 -20.85
N LYS A 28 -18.31 -17.33 -19.65
CA LYS A 28 -17.48 -16.69 -18.63
C LYS A 28 -16.01 -16.65 -19.07
N ARG A 29 -15.42 -15.46 -19.09
CA ARG A 29 -14.05 -15.20 -19.52
C ARG A 29 -13.38 -14.22 -18.57
N PHE A 30 -12.06 -14.29 -18.46
CA PHE A 30 -11.28 -13.34 -17.67
C PHE A 30 -11.03 -12.08 -18.50
N PHE A 31 -11.41 -10.92 -17.96
CA PHE A 31 -11.32 -9.64 -18.64
C PHE A 31 -10.38 -8.67 -17.93
N VAL A 32 -9.68 -7.90 -18.76
CA VAL A 32 -8.85 -6.78 -18.34
C VAL A 32 -9.17 -5.59 -19.24
N LEU A 33 -9.47 -4.44 -18.63
CA LEU A 33 -9.53 -3.17 -19.35
C LEU A 33 -8.10 -2.65 -19.51
N VAL A 34 -7.62 -2.45 -20.74
CA VAL A 34 -6.25 -2.05 -21.06
C VAL A 34 -6.24 -0.67 -21.69
N GLN A 35 -5.39 0.23 -21.18
CA GLN A 35 -5.10 1.50 -21.83
C GLN A 35 -4.08 1.31 -22.97
N VAL A 36 -4.49 1.59 -24.20
CA VAL A 36 -3.65 1.48 -25.41
C VAL A 36 -2.99 2.82 -25.75
N SER A 37 -3.70 3.93 -25.54
CA SER A 37 -3.19 5.30 -25.71
C SER A 37 -3.79 6.23 -24.63
N GLN A 38 -3.42 7.51 -24.61
CA GLN A 38 -4.01 8.49 -23.69
C GLN A 38 -5.55 8.52 -23.72
N TYR A 39 -6.16 8.23 -24.88
CA TYR A 39 -7.62 8.27 -25.07
C TYR A 39 -8.19 6.98 -25.68
N THR A 40 -7.37 5.93 -25.80
CA THR A 40 -7.79 4.68 -26.43
C THR A 40 -7.69 3.56 -25.42
N PHE A 41 -8.81 2.89 -25.16
CA PHE A 41 -8.90 1.76 -24.27
C PHE A 41 -9.47 0.54 -25.00
N ALA A 42 -9.09 -0.64 -24.56
CA ALA A 42 -9.61 -1.90 -25.07
C ALA A 42 -10.01 -2.83 -23.94
N MET A 43 -11.16 -3.48 -24.10
CA MET A 43 -11.54 -4.64 -23.28
C MET A 43 -10.88 -5.88 -23.87
N CYS A 44 -10.01 -6.52 -23.09
CA CYS A 44 -9.23 -7.66 -23.51
C CYS A 44 -9.63 -8.89 -22.71
N SER A 45 -9.88 -10.00 -23.41
CA SER A 45 -10.12 -11.30 -22.77
C SER A 45 -8.87 -12.17 -22.82
N TYR A 46 -8.55 -12.85 -21.72
CA TYR A 46 -7.37 -13.70 -21.61
C TYR A 46 -7.75 -15.16 -21.33
N ARG A 47 -6.85 -16.06 -21.71
CA ARG A 47 -6.85 -17.43 -21.20
C ARG A 47 -5.92 -17.49 -20.00
N GLU A 48 -6.30 -18.28 -19.00
CA GLU A 48 -5.43 -18.60 -17.88
C GLU A 48 -4.06 -19.07 -18.41
N LYS A 49 -2.99 -18.55 -17.79
CA LYS A 49 -1.59 -18.88 -18.10
C LYS A 49 -1.07 -18.41 -19.47
N LYS A 50 -1.75 -17.48 -20.15
CA LYS A 50 -1.25 -16.85 -21.40
C LYS A 50 -1.16 -15.33 -21.26
N ALA A 51 -0.03 -14.77 -21.71
CA ALA A 51 0.24 -13.34 -21.64
C ALA A 51 -0.46 -12.52 -22.75
N GLU A 52 -0.83 -13.15 -23.87
CA GLU A 52 -1.49 -12.47 -24.98
C GLU A 52 -3.02 -12.54 -24.88
N PRO A 53 -3.74 -11.45 -25.19
CA PRO A 53 -5.20 -11.45 -25.22
C PRO A 53 -5.71 -12.34 -26.36
N VAL A 54 -6.74 -13.13 -26.07
CA VAL A 54 -7.35 -14.06 -27.04
C VAL A 54 -8.27 -13.33 -28.00
N GLU A 55 -9.08 -12.41 -27.46
CA GLU A 55 -9.99 -11.54 -28.20
C GLU A 55 -9.97 -10.18 -27.49
N LEU A 56 -10.04 -9.09 -28.25
CA LEU A 56 -10.06 -7.72 -27.74
C LEU A 56 -11.14 -6.89 -28.44
N LEU A 57 -11.68 -5.91 -27.73
CA LEU A 57 -12.62 -4.92 -28.23
C LEU A 57 -12.11 -3.52 -27.89
N GLN A 58 -11.79 -2.71 -28.91
CA GLN A 58 -11.52 -1.29 -28.69
C GLN A 58 -12.81 -0.57 -28.32
N LEU A 59 -12.77 0.22 -27.24
CA LEU A 59 -13.92 0.95 -26.72
C LEU A 59 -14.15 2.31 -27.40
N ASP A 60 -13.36 2.63 -28.43
CA ASP A 60 -13.51 3.87 -29.17
C ASP A 60 -14.88 3.98 -29.84
N GLY A 61 -15.62 5.03 -29.48
CA GLY A 61 -17.00 5.26 -29.93
C GLY A 61 -18.05 4.32 -29.33
N TYR A 62 -17.70 3.49 -28.35
CA TYR A 62 -18.69 2.73 -27.58
C TYR A 62 -19.29 3.58 -26.46
N THR A 63 -20.53 3.31 -26.09
CA THR A 63 -21.16 3.78 -24.86
C THR A 63 -21.52 2.58 -23.98
N VAL A 64 -21.22 2.65 -22.69
CA VAL A 64 -21.63 1.66 -21.70
C VAL A 64 -22.90 2.11 -20.98
N ASP A 65 -23.82 1.19 -20.71
CA ASP A 65 -24.98 1.43 -19.85
C ASP A 65 -25.42 0.17 -19.09
N TYR A 66 -26.21 0.39 -18.04
CA TYR A 66 -26.89 -0.68 -17.31
C TYR A 66 -28.05 -1.23 -18.14
N THR A 67 -28.24 -2.55 -18.12
CA THR A 67 -29.40 -3.20 -18.78
C THR A 67 -30.03 -4.21 -17.85
N ASP A 68 -31.31 -4.48 -18.08
CA ASP A 68 -32.01 -5.59 -17.45
C ASP A 68 -31.46 -6.95 -17.94
N PRO A 69 -31.62 -8.01 -17.14
CA PRO A 69 -31.29 -9.37 -17.53
C PRO A 69 -32.00 -9.78 -18.82
N GLN A 70 -31.24 -10.34 -19.76
CA GLN A 70 -31.77 -10.79 -21.04
C GLN A 70 -32.20 -12.26 -20.98
N PRO A 71 -33.38 -12.63 -21.51
CA PRO A 71 -33.83 -14.02 -21.50
C PRO A 71 -32.91 -14.91 -22.35
N GLY A 72 -32.58 -16.11 -21.83
CA GLY A 72 -31.72 -17.09 -22.52
C GLY A 72 -30.22 -16.91 -22.29
N LEU A 73 -29.80 -15.96 -21.44
CA LEU A 73 -28.40 -15.77 -21.02
C LEU A 73 -28.23 -16.16 -19.54
N ASP A 74 -28.01 -17.45 -19.28
CA ASP A 74 -27.87 -17.98 -17.92
C ASP A 74 -26.45 -17.81 -17.35
N GLY A 75 -26.36 -17.56 -16.04
CA GLY A 75 -25.10 -17.53 -15.29
C GLY A 75 -24.83 -16.19 -14.62
N GLY A 76 -24.83 -15.09 -15.37
CA GLY A 76 -24.67 -13.74 -14.82
C GLY A 76 -25.94 -13.24 -14.15
N ARG A 77 -25.82 -12.49 -13.04
CA ARG A 77 -26.97 -11.96 -12.29
C ARG A 77 -27.27 -10.51 -12.61
N THR A 78 -26.25 -9.74 -12.95
CA THR A 78 -26.36 -8.29 -13.17
C THR A 78 -25.72 -7.95 -14.51
N PHE A 79 -26.46 -7.22 -15.35
CA PHE A 79 -26.11 -7.03 -16.77
C PHE A 79 -25.81 -5.56 -17.08
N PHE A 80 -24.91 -5.36 -18.02
CA PHE A 80 -24.56 -4.08 -18.64
C PHE A 80 -24.17 -4.33 -20.09
N ASN A 81 -24.24 -3.31 -20.95
CA ASN A 81 -23.88 -3.44 -22.36
C ASN A 81 -22.90 -2.36 -22.78
N ALA A 82 -22.17 -2.64 -23.85
CA ALA A 82 -21.43 -1.65 -24.62
C ALA A 82 -22.05 -1.59 -26.01
N VAL A 83 -22.47 -0.40 -26.44
CA VAL A 83 -23.17 -0.16 -27.70
C VAL A 83 -22.34 0.79 -28.56
N LYS A 84 -22.19 0.45 -29.84
CA LYS A 84 -21.67 1.31 -30.90
C LYS A 84 -22.57 1.12 -32.11
N GLU A 85 -22.62 2.08 -33.03
CA GLU A 85 -23.47 1.97 -34.23
C GLU A 85 -23.33 0.59 -34.91
N GLY A 86 -24.42 -0.19 -34.91
CA GLY A 86 -24.47 -1.54 -35.48
C GLY A 86 -23.90 -2.68 -34.62
N ASP A 87 -23.19 -2.38 -33.53
CA ASP A 87 -22.58 -3.37 -32.64
C ASP A 87 -23.07 -3.25 -31.19
N THR A 88 -23.27 -4.39 -30.56
CA THR A 88 -23.71 -4.46 -29.17
C THR A 88 -23.05 -5.67 -28.53
N VAL A 89 -22.35 -5.40 -27.43
CA VAL A 89 -21.72 -6.42 -26.61
C VAL A 89 -22.37 -6.38 -25.25
N ILE A 90 -22.92 -7.50 -24.83
CA ILE A 90 -23.57 -7.66 -23.53
C ILE A 90 -22.57 -8.30 -22.58
N PHE A 91 -22.51 -7.79 -21.37
CA PHE A 91 -21.72 -8.31 -20.28
C PHE A 91 -22.60 -8.60 -19.07
N ALA A 92 -22.21 -9.59 -18.27
CA ALA A 92 -22.81 -9.81 -16.96
C ALA A 92 -21.79 -10.23 -15.92
N SER A 93 -22.01 -9.76 -14.69
CA SER A 93 -21.30 -10.18 -13.48
C SER A 93 -22.24 -10.91 -12.52
N ASP A 94 -21.63 -11.69 -11.62
CA ASP A 94 -22.37 -12.40 -10.56
C ASP A 94 -22.80 -11.41 -9.45
N ASP A 95 -22.05 -10.32 -9.25
CA ASP A 95 -22.27 -9.31 -8.23
C ASP A 95 -22.59 -7.93 -8.81
N GLU A 96 -23.51 -7.22 -8.13
CA GLU A 96 -23.90 -5.84 -8.46
C GLU A 96 -22.74 -4.86 -8.30
N GLN A 97 -21.88 -5.06 -7.29
CA GLN A 97 -20.74 -4.19 -7.06
C GLN A 97 -19.75 -4.25 -8.23
N ASP A 98 -19.54 -5.45 -8.76
CA ASP A 98 -18.65 -5.67 -9.88
C ASP A 98 -19.21 -5.00 -11.13
N ARG A 99 -20.53 -5.08 -11.35
CA ARG A 99 -21.19 -4.34 -12.41
C ARG A 99 -20.95 -2.83 -12.29
N ILE A 100 -21.16 -2.25 -11.11
CA ILE A 100 -20.97 -0.82 -10.88
C ILE A 100 -19.52 -0.41 -11.20
N LEU A 101 -18.56 -1.19 -10.71
CA LEU A 101 -17.14 -0.97 -10.92
C LEU A 101 -16.75 -1.04 -12.41
N TRP A 102 -17.21 -2.07 -13.12
CA TRP A 102 -16.98 -2.22 -14.56
C TRP A 102 -17.61 -1.10 -15.38
N VAL A 103 -18.87 -0.75 -15.10
CA VAL A 103 -19.56 0.33 -15.81
C VAL A 103 -18.85 1.67 -15.58
N GLN A 104 -18.40 1.96 -14.36
CA GLN A 104 -17.64 3.19 -14.08
C GLN A 104 -16.29 3.22 -14.80
N ALA A 105 -15.57 2.10 -14.84
CA ALA A 105 -14.29 2.00 -15.53
C ALA A 105 -14.48 2.17 -17.05
N MET A 106 -15.46 1.49 -17.64
CA MET A 106 -15.79 1.60 -19.05
C MET A 106 -16.33 3.00 -19.41
N TYR A 107 -17.10 3.64 -18.53
CA TYR A 107 -17.57 5.02 -18.72
C TYR A 107 -16.40 6.00 -18.87
N ARG A 108 -15.39 5.88 -17.99
CA ARG A 108 -14.17 6.70 -18.09
C ARG A 108 -13.37 6.40 -19.36
N ALA A 109 -13.29 5.12 -19.72
CA ALA A 109 -12.52 4.66 -20.87
C ALA A 109 -13.17 5.04 -22.22
N THR A 110 -14.50 5.05 -22.29
CA THR A 110 -15.26 5.44 -23.48
C THR A 110 -15.31 6.95 -23.67
N GLY A 111 -15.22 7.72 -22.58
CA GLY A 111 -15.35 9.18 -22.64
C GLY A 111 -16.74 9.66 -23.05
N GLN A 112 -17.76 8.79 -22.96
CA GLN A 112 -19.13 9.13 -23.32
C GLN A 112 -19.64 10.32 -22.49
N SER A 113 -20.44 11.19 -23.09
CA SER A 113 -20.93 12.40 -22.41
C SER A 113 -22.02 12.07 -21.38
N HIS A 114 -22.89 11.11 -21.67
CA HIS A 114 -23.96 10.69 -20.76
C HIS A 114 -23.44 9.74 -19.70
N LYS A 115 -23.60 10.11 -18.42
CA LYS A 115 -23.19 9.26 -17.30
C LYS A 115 -24.19 8.12 -17.08
N PRO A 116 -23.77 6.85 -17.11
CA PRO A 116 -24.64 5.72 -16.78
C PRO A 116 -25.18 5.85 -15.36
N VAL A 117 -26.49 5.65 -15.20
CA VAL A 117 -27.16 5.76 -13.90
C VAL A 117 -27.45 4.35 -13.38
N PRO A 118 -26.89 3.94 -12.23
CA PRO A 118 -27.18 2.65 -11.65
C PRO A 118 -28.68 2.51 -11.38
N PRO A 119 -29.29 1.34 -11.64
CA PRO A 119 -30.68 1.08 -11.27
C PRO A 119 -30.82 1.27 -9.76
N THR A 120 -31.52 2.33 -9.34
CA THR A 120 -31.80 2.54 -7.91
C THR A 120 -32.70 1.39 -7.46
N GLN A 121 -32.39 0.72 -6.34
CA GLN A 121 -33.22 -0.38 -5.81
C GLN A 121 -34.70 0.02 -5.61
N VAL A 122 -35.00 1.32 -5.61
CA VAL A 122 -36.33 1.93 -5.58
C VAL A 122 -37.19 1.58 -6.82
N GLN A 123 -36.61 1.35 -8.01
CA GLN A 123 -37.41 0.99 -9.19
C GLN A 123 -37.98 -0.44 -9.14
N LYS A 124 -37.40 -1.36 -8.36
CA LYS A 124 -37.99 -2.69 -8.11
C LYS A 124 -39.15 -2.66 -7.10
N LEU A 125 -39.35 -1.56 -6.37
CA LEU A 125 -40.41 -1.38 -5.38
C LEU A 125 -41.57 -0.50 -5.83
N ASN A 126 -41.47 0.17 -6.99
CA ASN A 126 -42.54 1.04 -7.50
C ASN A 126 -43.79 0.31 -8.01
N SER A 127 -43.92 -1.00 -7.80
CA SER A 127 -45.20 -1.71 -7.88
C SER A 127 -46.10 -1.51 -6.64
N ARG A 128 -45.62 -0.90 -5.53
CA ARG A 128 -46.47 -0.50 -4.39
C ARG A 128 -45.94 0.77 -3.73
N GLY A 129 -46.75 1.83 -3.75
CA GLY A 129 -46.37 3.18 -3.33
C GLY A 129 -46.05 3.37 -1.84
N GLY A 130 -45.32 4.44 -1.54
CA GLY A 130 -45.14 4.97 -0.18
C GLY A 130 -43.81 5.69 0.07
N THR A 131 -43.81 7.02 -0.08
CA THR A 131 -43.10 8.06 0.70
C THR A 131 -41.59 7.97 1.04
N THR A 132 -40.81 8.79 0.31
CA THR A 132 -39.71 9.73 0.75
C THR A 132 -38.36 9.22 1.32
N PRO A 133 -37.26 9.99 1.10
CA PRO A 133 -35.89 9.48 0.97
C PRO A 133 -34.96 9.80 2.15
N GLN A 134 -33.90 9.02 2.33
CA GLN A 134 -32.72 9.39 3.12
C GLN A 134 -31.46 9.18 2.27
N LEU A 135 -30.89 10.27 1.76
CA LEU A 135 -29.74 10.30 0.83
C LEU A 135 -28.45 10.86 1.46
N ASP A 136 -28.34 10.86 2.79
CA ASP A 136 -27.20 11.48 3.50
C ASP A 136 -26.37 10.51 4.35
N ALA A 137 -26.22 9.25 3.89
CA ALA A 137 -25.34 8.30 4.55
C ALA A 137 -23.91 8.37 3.95
N PRO A 138 -22.84 8.64 4.73
CA PRO A 138 -21.48 8.61 4.24
C PRO A 138 -21.14 7.26 3.62
N ILE A 139 -20.21 7.22 2.65
CA ILE A 139 -19.76 5.99 1.95
C ILE A 139 -19.42 4.85 2.94
N SER A 140 -18.99 5.17 4.17
CA SER A 140 -18.74 4.21 5.24
C SER A 140 -19.98 3.41 5.67
N GLN A 141 -21.18 4.01 5.69
CA GLN A 141 -22.43 3.32 6.04
C GLN A 141 -22.83 2.30 4.97
N PHE A 142 -22.51 2.55 3.69
CA PHE A 142 -22.79 1.59 2.62
C PHE A 142 -21.93 0.31 2.75
N TYR A 143 -20.66 0.44 3.14
CA TYR A 143 -19.80 -0.72 3.42
C TYR A 143 -20.19 -1.43 4.72
N ALA A 144 -20.60 -0.69 5.75
CA ALA A 144 -21.11 -1.25 6.99
C ALA A 144 -22.34 -2.14 6.70
N ASP A 145 -23.38 -1.60 6.04
CA ASP A 145 -24.61 -2.32 5.68
C ASP A 145 -24.37 -3.58 4.84
N ARG A 146 -23.37 -3.55 3.96
CA ARG A 146 -22.99 -4.71 3.14
C ARG A 146 -22.32 -5.80 3.98
N ALA A 147 -21.45 -5.42 4.91
CA ALA A 147 -20.78 -6.35 5.80
C ALA A 147 -21.77 -6.97 6.81
N GLN A 148 -22.76 -6.21 7.31
CA GLN A 148 -23.85 -6.74 8.16
C GLN A 148 -24.62 -7.88 7.47
N LYS A 149 -24.95 -7.73 6.18
CA LYS A 149 -25.68 -8.77 5.40
C LYS A 149 -24.93 -10.09 5.24
N HIS A 150 -23.62 -10.12 5.48
CA HIS A 150 -22.78 -11.31 5.44
C HIS A 150 -22.46 -11.88 6.83
N GLY A 151 -23.14 -11.41 7.88
CA GLY A 151 -22.92 -11.86 9.26
C GLY A 151 -21.64 -11.32 9.88
N MET A 152 -21.13 -10.18 9.39
CA MET A 152 -19.91 -9.56 9.92
C MET A 152 -20.17 -8.57 11.07
N ASP A 153 -21.40 -8.52 11.58
CA ASP A 153 -21.82 -7.58 12.63
C ASP A 153 -20.96 -7.67 13.88
N GLU A 154 -20.59 -8.87 14.28
CA GLU A 154 -19.71 -9.11 15.43
C GLU A 154 -18.32 -8.49 15.22
N PHE A 155 -17.76 -8.56 14.01
CA PHE A 155 -16.44 -7.99 13.72
C PHE A 155 -16.47 -6.46 13.59
N ILE A 156 -17.56 -5.90 13.05
CA ILE A 156 -17.72 -4.44 12.89
C ILE A 156 -17.96 -3.78 14.25
N SER A 157 -18.71 -4.43 15.14
CA SER A 157 -19.02 -3.93 16.47
C SER A 157 -17.96 -4.28 17.52
N ALA A 158 -17.01 -5.15 17.21
CA ALA A 158 -15.95 -5.52 18.12
C ALA A 158 -15.05 -4.31 18.44
N ASN A 159 -14.70 -4.17 19.72
CA ASN A 159 -13.76 -3.14 20.15
C ASN A 159 -12.34 -3.52 19.69
N PRO A 160 -11.68 -2.73 18.82
CA PRO A 160 -10.34 -3.05 18.34
C PRO A 160 -9.32 -3.18 19.47
N CYS A 161 -9.48 -2.43 20.57
CA CYS A 161 -8.55 -2.46 21.71
C CYS A 161 -8.50 -3.82 22.43
N ASN A 162 -9.45 -4.72 22.17
CA ASN A 162 -9.51 -6.03 22.82
C ASN A 162 -8.73 -7.11 22.06
N PHE A 163 -8.12 -6.78 20.92
CA PHE A 163 -7.43 -7.76 20.08
C PHE A 163 -5.91 -7.62 20.15
N ASP A 164 -5.23 -8.76 20.00
CA ASP A 164 -3.80 -8.78 19.71
C ASP A 164 -3.56 -8.40 18.25
N HIS A 165 -3.39 -7.10 18.01
CA HIS A 165 -3.13 -6.59 16.68
C HIS A 165 -1.79 -7.05 16.10
N GLY A 166 -0.82 -7.50 16.91
CA GLY A 166 0.44 -8.06 16.45
C GLY A 166 0.23 -9.40 15.74
N SER A 167 -0.49 -10.32 16.38
CA SER A 167 -0.85 -11.62 15.77
C SER A 167 -1.83 -11.49 14.61
N LEU A 168 -2.83 -10.61 14.72
CA LEU A 168 -3.76 -10.37 13.61
C LEU A 168 -3.05 -9.77 12.39
N PHE A 169 -2.10 -8.86 12.61
CA PHE A 169 -1.31 -8.30 11.52
C PHE A 169 -0.47 -9.37 10.82
N GLU A 170 0.20 -10.23 11.58
CA GLU A 170 0.97 -11.35 11.03
C GLU A 170 0.09 -12.25 10.16
N LEU A 171 -1.11 -12.60 10.64
CA LEU A 171 -2.07 -13.38 9.87
C LEU A 171 -2.46 -12.69 8.56
N VAL A 172 -2.82 -11.40 8.62
CA VAL A 172 -3.21 -10.63 7.43
C VAL A 172 -2.05 -10.52 6.44
N GLN A 173 -0.84 -10.23 6.92
CA GLN A 173 0.37 -10.14 6.08
C GLN A 173 0.66 -11.47 5.40
N ARG A 174 0.61 -12.58 6.15
CA ARG A 174 0.85 -13.93 5.65
C ARG A 174 -0.14 -14.33 4.56
N LEU A 175 -1.44 -14.11 4.80
CA LEU A 175 -2.49 -14.37 3.81
C LEU A 175 -2.35 -13.48 2.57
N THR A 176 -1.95 -12.22 2.75
CA THR A 176 -1.67 -11.30 1.65
C THR A 176 -0.51 -11.81 0.80
N LEU A 177 0.54 -12.34 1.44
CA LEU A 177 1.70 -12.91 0.75
C LEU A 177 1.36 -14.20 0.00
N ASP A 178 0.56 -15.08 0.60
CA ASP A 178 0.07 -16.30 -0.05
C ASP A 178 -0.77 -15.96 -1.28
N HIS A 179 -1.69 -15.01 -1.16
CA HIS A 179 -2.45 -14.53 -2.30
C HIS A 179 -1.52 -13.97 -3.39
N ARG A 180 -0.52 -13.20 -2.98
CA ARG A 180 0.39 -12.52 -3.90
C ARG A 180 1.29 -13.50 -4.66
N LEU A 181 1.81 -14.54 -4.00
CA LEU A 181 2.69 -15.54 -4.61
C LEU A 181 1.95 -16.56 -5.48
N ASN A 182 0.64 -16.71 -5.29
CA ASN A 182 -0.22 -17.48 -6.19
C ASN A 182 -0.54 -16.74 -7.50
N ASP A 183 -0.26 -15.43 -7.57
CA ASP A 183 -0.33 -14.66 -8.82
C ASP A 183 0.91 -14.95 -9.70
N SER A 184 0.71 -15.07 -11.01
CA SER A 184 1.67 -15.69 -11.94
C SER A 184 3.03 -14.99 -11.93
N TYR A 185 4.04 -15.60 -11.28
CA TYR A 185 5.51 -15.35 -11.26
C TYR A 185 6.04 -13.90 -11.24
N SER A 186 5.18 -12.90 -11.10
CA SER A 186 5.54 -11.49 -11.33
C SER A 186 5.85 -10.72 -10.05
N CYS A 187 5.42 -11.22 -8.90
CA CYS A 187 5.58 -10.50 -7.64
C CYS A 187 6.92 -10.78 -6.95
N LEU A 188 7.51 -11.97 -7.10
CA LEU A 188 8.76 -12.38 -6.42
C LEU A 188 8.76 -12.09 -4.90
N GLY A 189 7.60 -12.14 -4.27
CA GLY A 189 7.39 -11.80 -2.86
C GLY A 189 6.98 -10.36 -2.59
N TRP A 190 7.13 -9.42 -3.54
CA TRP A 190 6.74 -8.02 -3.39
C TRP A 190 5.22 -7.82 -3.33
N PHE A 191 4.79 -7.08 -2.32
CA PHE A 191 3.42 -6.57 -2.25
C PHE A 191 3.19 -5.48 -3.30
N SER A 192 1.96 -5.40 -3.81
CA SER A 192 1.52 -4.27 -4.64
C SER A 192 1.44 -2.98 -3.82
N PRO A 193 1.50 -1.78 -4.45
CA PRO A 193 1.36 -0.51 -3.73
C PRO A 193 0.07 -0.41 -2.89
N GLY A 194 -1.04 -0.96 -3.38
CA GLY A 194 -2.30 -0.99 -2.64
C GLY A 194 -2.25 -1.89 -1.40
N GLN A 195 -1.62 -3.06 -1.49
CA GLN A 195 -1.41 -3.95 -0.34
C GLN A 195 -0.48 -3.33 0.70
N VAL A 196 0.61 -2.69 0.26
CA VAL A 196 1.52 -1.96 1.15
C VAL A 196 0.77 -0.87 1.89
N PHE A 197 -0.03 -0.06 1.18
CA PHE A 197 -0.84 0.99 1.77
C PHE A 197 -1.79 0.47 2.86
N VAL A 198 -2.51 -0.63 2.60
CA VAL A 198 -3.44 -1.22 3.58
C VAL A 198 -2.69 -1.73 4.83
N LEU A 199 -1.55 -2.40 4.64
CA LEU A 199 -0.74 -2.89 5.75
C LEU A 199 -0.14 -1.72 6.56
N ASP A 200 0.31 -0.65 5.90
CA ASP A 200 0.85 0.54 6.55
C ASP A 200 -0.23 1.26 7.37
N GLU A 201 -1.43 1.42 6.81
CA GLU A 201 -2.59 1.98 7.51
C GLU A 201 -2.98 1.14 8.74
N TYR A 202 -2.96 -0.19 8.64
CA TYR A 202 -3.21 -1.05 9.78
C TYR A 202 -2.18 -0.82 10.88
N CYS A 203 -0.88 -0.80 10.52
CA CYS A 203 0.21 -0.52 11.45
C CYS A 203 0.05 0.83 12.14
N ALA A 204 -0.28 1.88 11.39
CA ALA A 204 -0.47 3.22 11.91
C ALA A 204 -1.66 3.32 12.88
N ARG A 205 -2.77 2.66 12.56
CA ARG A 205 -4.01 2.71 13.37
C ARG A 205 -3.90 1.91 14.67
N TYR A 206 -3.25 0.75 14.61
CA TYR A 206 -3.24 -0.21 15.72
C TYR A 206 -1.88 -0.35 16.41
N GLY A 207 -0.91 0.50 16.06
CA GLY A 207 0.39 0.57 16.76
C GLY A 207 1.32 -0.62 16.49
N VAL A 208 1.11 -1.36 15.39
CA VAL A 208 2.01 -2.47 15.03
C VAL A 208 3.32 -1.90 14.51
N ARG A 209 4.43 -2.20 15.21
CA ARG A 209 5.75 -1.66 14.89
C ARG A 209 6.26 -2.18 13.53
N GLY A 210 6.88 -1.32 12.74
CA GLY A 210 7.48 -1.70 11.45
C GLY A 210 8.50 -2.83 11.55
N CYS A 211 9.29 -2.89 12.65
CA CYS A 211 10.25 -3.98 12.85
C CYS A 211 9.57 -5.34 13.02
N HIS A 212 8.44 -5.39 13.75
CA HIS A 212 7.62 -6.61 13.88
C HIS A 212 7.13 -7.08 12.49
N ARG A 213 6.59 -6.14 11.71
CA ARG A 213 6.17 -6.39 10.32
C ARG A 213 7.29 -6.99 9.46
N HIS A 214 8.50 -6.43 9.51
CA HIS A 214 9.61 -6.91 8.69
C HIS A 214 10.19 -8.24 9.18
N LEU A 215 10.15 -8.52 10.49
CA LEU A 215 10.54 -9.83 11.03
C LEU A 215 9.58 -10.95 10.61
N CYS A 216 8.27 -10.74 10.78
CA CYS A 216 7.25 -11.70 10.33
C CYS A 216 7.38 -11.93 8.81
N TYR A 217 7.51 -10.85 8.04
CA TYR A 217 7.67 -10.92 6.59
C TYR A 217 8.93 -11.68 6.16
N LEU A 218 10.06 -11.42 6.81
CA LEU A 218 11.32 -12.09 6.50
C LEU A 218 11.23 -13.59 6.81
N SER A 219 10.68 -13.96 7.97
CA SER A 219 10.42 -15.36 8.32
C SER A 219 9.56 -16.05 7.25
N ASP A 220 8.48 -15.38 6.86
CA ASP A 220 7.54 -15.85 5.86
C ASP A 220 8.17 -16.03 4.47
N LEU A 221 8.98 -15.06 4.03
CA LEU A 221 9.69 -15.11 2.75
C LEU A 221 10.73 -16.22 2.71
N LEU A 222 11.48 -16.40 3.80
CA LEU A 222 12.51 -17.45 3.90
C LEU A 222 11.90 -18.85 3.83
N VAL A 223 10.83 -19.11 4.60
CA VAL A 223 10.11 -20.40 4.55
C VAL A 223 9.63 -20.71 3.13
N ARG A 224 9.14 -19.71 2.40
CA ARG A 224 8.66 -19.90 1.03
C ARG A 224 9.81 -20.10 0.04
N ALA A 225 10.92 -19.40 0.22
CA ALA A 225 12.13 -19.62 -0.57
C ALA A 225 12.69 -21.04 -0.37
N GLU A 226 12.73 -21.55 0.87
CA GLU A 226 13.12 -22.93 1.19
C GLU A 226 12.19 -23.96 0.54
N ASN A 227 10.89 -23.64 0.45
CA ASN A 227 9.89 -24.46 -0.24
C ASN A 227 9.92 -24.31 -1.78
N GLY A 228 10.91 -23.61 -2.35
CA GLY A 228 11.12 -23.48 -3.79
C GLY A 228 10.37 -22.34 -4.47
N ALA A 229 9.76 -21.42 -3.70
CA ALA A 229 9.21 -20.20 -4.28
C ALA A 229 10.34 -19.25 -4.73
N MET A 230 10.19 -18.66 -5.91
CA MET A 230 11.11 -17.62 -6.38
C MET A 230 10.85 -16.32 -5.62
N ILE A 231 11.77 -15.95 -4.73
CA ILE A 231 11.75 -14.72 -3.95
C ILE A 231 12.87 -13.80 -4.41
N ASP A 232 12.58 -12.50 -4.55
CA ASP A 232 13.58 -11.50 -4.89
C ASP A 232 14.59 -11.33 -3.74
N PRO A 233 15.89 -11.59 -3.96
CA PRO A 233 16.91 -11.39 -2.93
C PRO A 233 16.97 -9.94 -2.40
N THR A 234 16.69 -8.95 -3.25
CA THR A 234 16.68 -7.54 -2.84
C THR A 234 15.60 -7.25 -1.79
N LEU A 235 14.46 -7.94 -1.86
CA LEU A 235 13.39 -7.83 -0.87
C LEU A 235 13.79 -8.39 0.51
N LEU A 236 14.47 -9.54 0.51
CA LEU A 236 15.02 -10.14 1.74
C LEU A 236 16.02 -9.18 2.39
N HIS A 237 16.94 -8.62 1.59
CA HIS A 237 17.93 -7.66 2.06
C HIS A 237 17.29 -6.38 2.60
N TYR A 238 16.29 -5.83 1.91
CA TYR A 238 15.57 -4.64 2.37
C TYR A 238 14.93 -4.88 3.74
N SER A 239 14.20 -5.99 3.89
CA SER A 239 13.53 -6.32 5.15
C SER A 239 14.53 -6.59 6.28
N PHE A 240 15.63 -7.29 5.99
CA PHE A 240 16.70 -7.49 6.94
C PHE A 240 17.36 -6.17 7.37
N ALA A 241 17.71 -5.31 6.41
CA ALA A 241 18.34 -4.01 6.69
C ALA A 241 17.43 -3.12 7.54
N PHE A 242 16.12 -3.16 7.30
CA PHE A 242 15.13 -2.48 8.15
C PHE A 242 15.20 -2.98 9.59
N CYS A 243 15.13 -4.30 9.81
CA CYS A 243 15.23 -4.90 11.14
C CYS A 243 16.57 -4.59 11.83
N ALA A 244 17.69 -4.69 11.10
CA ALA A 244 19.02 -4.39 11.62
C ALA A 244 19.14 -2.92 12.03
N SER A 245 18.60 -1.98 11.23
CA SER A 245 18.59 -0.56 11.56
C SER A 245 17.81 -0.24 12.83
N HIS A 246 16.76 -1.02 13.13
CA HIS A 246 15.97 -0.88 14.34
C HIS A 246 16.77 -1.24 15.60
N VAL A 247 17.61 -2.29 15.51
CA VAL A 247 18.43 -2.75 16.64
C VAL A 247 19.70 -1.92 16.80
N HIS A 248 20.36 -1.54 15.69
CA HIS A 248 21.68 -0.91 15.69
C HIS A 248 21.61 0.63 15.58
N GLY A 249 20.43 1.21 15.35
CA GLY A 249 20.22 2.65 15.16
C GLY A 249 20.41 3.11 13.72
N ASN A 250 19.75 4.21 13.36
CA ASN A 250 19.73 4.74 11.99
C ASN A 250 21.03 5.49 11.68
N SER A 251 22.10 4.75 11.37
CA SER A 251 23.36 5.32 10.90
C SER A 251 23.30 5.49 9.37
N LEU A 252 24.04 6.46 8.82
CA LEU A 252 24.20 6.77 7.37
C LEU A 252 24.40 5.53 6.45
N ARG A 253 24.72 4.38 7.03
CA ARG A 253 25.02 3.08 6.42
C ARG A 253 23.82 2.30 5.88
N VAL A 254 22.59 2.54 6.36
CA VAL A 254 21.39 1.91 5.75
C VAL A 254 21.20 2.40 4.31
N SER A 255 21.61 3.65 4.04
CA SER A 255 21.61 4.21 2.69
C SER A 255 22.63 3.54 1.76
N GLU A 256 23.71 2.96 2.29
CA GLU A 256 24.71 2.18 1.52
C GLU A 256 24.22 0.74 1.26
N LEU A 257 23.38 0.18 2.14
CA LEU A 257 22.73 -1.12 1.93
C LEU A 257 21.64 -1.07 0.85
N LEU A 258 21.12 0.12 0.53
CA LEU A 258 20.21 0.37 -0.59
C LEU A 258 20.94 0.43 -1.95
N SER A 259 22.27 0.64 -1.98
CA SER A 259 23.06 0.57 -3.21
C SER A 259 23.50 -0.86 -3.51
N TRP A 260 22.60 -1.65 -4.10
CA TRP A 260 22.90 -3.01 -4.57
C TRP A 260 23.63 -2.98 -5.94
N PRO A 261 24.59 -3.88 -6.22
CA PRO A 261 25.05 -5.00 -5.40
C PRO A 261 26.04 -4.62 -4.29
N VAL A 262 25.82 -5.15 -3.08
CA VAL A 262 26.74 -5.02 -1.93
C VAL A 262 27.45 -6.36 -1.71
N SER A 263 28.77 -6.35 -1.56
CA SER A 263 29.53 -7.57 -1.26
C SER A 263 29.28 -8.05 0.17
N GLU A 264 29.38 -9.36 0.41
CA GLU A 264 29.18 -9.97 1.72
C GLU A 264 30.08 -9.35 2.81
N ALA A 265 31.33 -9.00 2.44
CA ALA A 265 32.27 -8.31 3.32
C ALA A 265 31.82 -6.89 3.70
N ALA A 266 31.25 -6.14 2.76
CA ALA A 266 30.73 -4.80 3.03
C ALA A 266 29.47 -4.86 3.92
N LEU A 267 28.63 -5.88 3.73
CA LEU A 267 27.47 -6.18 4.56
C LEU A 267 27.88 -6.51 6.00
N GLN A 268 28.85 -7.41 6.18
CA GLN A 268 29.39 -7.77 7.49
C GLN A 268 30.03 -6.57 8.20
N GLN A 269 30.80 -5.75 7.49
CA GLN A 269 31.45 -4.56 8.05
C GLN A 269 30.44 -3.46 8.44
N ALA A 270 29.33 -3.35 7.70
CA ALA A 270 28.25 -2.42 8.03
C ALA A 270 27.46 -2.86 9.27
N LEU A 271 27.18 -4.16 9.40
CA LEU A 271 26.40 -4.75 10.50
C LEU A 271 27.20 -4.91 11.81
N PHE A 272 28.49 -5.24 11.71
CA PHE A 272 29.36 -5.55 12.84
C PHE A 272 30.64 -4.71 12.76
N PRO A 273 30.62 -3.44 13.17
CA PRO A 273 31.82 -2.63 13.19
C PRO A 273 32.81 -3.16 14.23
N SER A 274 34.08 -3.28 13.85
CA SER A 274 35.17 -3.43 14.81
C SER A 274 35.22 -2.22 15.74
N ALA A 275 35.51 -2.45 17.03
CA ALA A 275 35.54 -1.42 18.06
C ALA A 275 36.42 -0.23 17.65
N PRO A 276 36.04 1.02 17.97
CA PRO A 276 36.79 2.19 17.53
C PRO A 276 38.18 2.19 18.18
N GLU A 277 39.24 2.20 17.36
CA GLU A 277 40.57 2.57 17.83
C GLU A 277 40.51 4.00 18.39
N LEU A 278 40.85 4.15 19.67
CA LEU A 278 40.95 5.43 20.37
C LEU A 278 41.86 6.40 19.59
N PRO A 279 41.41 7.64 19.27
CA PRO A 279 42.21 8.55 18.47
C PRO A 279 43.24 9.29 19.35
N ALA A 280 44.40 8.66 19.57
CA ALA A 280 45.54 9.25 20.29
C ALA A 280 46.07 10.58 19.70
N LYS A 281 45.62 10.98 18.50
CA LYS A 281 46.10 12.19 17.80
C LYS A 281 45.32 13.48 18.12
N ARG A 282 44.11 13.39 18.71
CA ARG A 282 43.31 14.59 19.04
C ARG A 282 43.68 15.21 20.39
N GLU A 283 44.04 14.40 21.39
CA GLU A 283 44.45 14.93 22.70
C GLU A 283 45.77 15.70 22.65
N LEU A 284 46.73 15.26 21.84
CA LEU A 284 48.02 15.95 21.67
C LEU A 284 47.85 17.37 21.11
N LYS A 285 46.90 17.58 20.19
CA LYS A 285 46.59 18.91 19.62
C LYS A 285 45.89 19.84 20.61
N ILE A 286 45.07 19.30 21.51
CA ILE A 286 44.38 20.08 22.55
C ILE A 286 45.39 20.54 23.61
N ILE A 287 46.31 19.66 24.03
CA ILE A 287 47.39 19.99 24.96
C ILE A 287 48.34 21.07 24.38
N GLU A 288 48.66 20.97 23.09
CA GLU A 288 49.51 21.95 22.39
C GLU A 288 48.81 23.31 22.22
N PHE A 289 47.49 23.32 21.98
CA PHE A 289 46.69 24.54 21.90
C PHE A 289 46.55 25.24 23.26
N MET A 290 46.39 24.48 24.36
CA MET A 290 46.35 25.02 25.72
C MET A 290 47.69 25.65 26.13
N LYS A 291 48.82 24.99 25.85
CA LYS A 291 50.17 25.57 26.07
C LYS A 291 50.40 26.88 25.32
N LYS A 292 49.85 27.02 24.11
CA LYS A 292 49.97 28.23 23.27
C LYS A 292 49.04 29.37 23.72
N LYS A 293 48.07 29.08 24.59
CA LYS A 293 47.16 30.08 25.18
C LYS A 293 47.74 30.69 26.46
N ASP A 294 48.42 29.88 27.27
CA ASP A 294 49.05 30.35 28.52
C ASP A 294 50.30 31.22 28.28
N ALA A 295 50.96 31.07 27.13
CA ALA A 295 52.10 31.92 26.75
C ALA A 295 51.72 33.34 26.27
N ARG A 296 50.43 33.69 26.21
CA ARG A 296 49.93 34.94 25.56
C ARG A 296 49.37 36.01 26.51
N PHE A 297 49.59 35.90 27.81
CA PHE A 297 49.28 36.98 28.75
C PHE A 297 50.56 37.57 29.37
N PRO A 298 51.01 38.76 28.93
CA PRO A 298 52.03 39.51 29.64
C PRO A 298 51.44 40.21 30.88
N MET A 299 52.20 40.10 31.96
CA MET A 299 52.07 40.80 33.23
C MET A 299 52.01 42.33 33.05
N PHE A 300 51.11 43.02 33.74
CA PHE A 300 51.21 44.46 33.99
C PHE A 300 51.58 44.71 35.47
N PRO A 301 52.60 45.55 35.79
CA PRO A 301 53.08 45.75 37.14
C PRO A 301 52.23 46.76 37.92
N GLY A 302 52.12 46.55 39.23
CA GLY A 302 51.14 47.21 40.09
C GLY A 302 51.46 48.61 40.59
N THR A 303 50.57 49.12 41.44
CA THR A 303 50.83 50.22 42.38
C THR A 303 50.14 49.93 43.72
N LYS A 304 50.79 50.33 44.81
CA LYS A 304 50.70 49.81 46.18
C LYS A 304 49.66 50.47 47.09
N ARG A 305 49.18 49.68 48.08
CA ARG A 305 48.84 49.99 49.51
C ARG A 305 47.63 50.92 49.77
N ALA A 306 46.83 50.80 50.84
CA ALA A 306 46.99 50.13 52.14
C ALA A 306 45.67 50.04 52.95
N LEU A 307 45.66 49.10 53.90
CA LEU A 307 45.03 49.07 55.26
C LEU A 307 43.51 48.85 55.49
N CYS A 308 43.27 47.72 56.19
CA CYS A 308 42.59 47.57 57.49
C CYS A 308 41.13 47.10 57.60
N SER A 309 41.02 45.97 58.34
CA SER A 309 40.06 45.61 59.40
C SER A 309 38.61 45.20 59.05
N SER A 310 38.35 43.89 59.21
CA SER A 310 37.12 43.33 59.81
C SER A 310 36.86 43.93 61.22
N PRO A 311 35.68 43.82 61.88
CA PRO A 311 34.83 42.62 61.93
C PRO A 311 33.30 42.85 62.08
N GLN A 312 32.57 41.75 62.31
CA GLN A 312 31.26 41.60 63.00
C GLN A 312 29.99 41.31 62.18
N GLN A 313 29.61 40.03 62.19
CA GLN A 313 28.24 39.54 62.48
C GLN A 313 27.80 39.99 63.90
N PRO A 314 26.51 39.94 64.35
CA PRO A 314 25.56 38.85 64.08
C PRO A 314 24.04 39.22 64.04
N ARG A 315 23.22 38.15 64.02
CA ARG A 315 21.78 38.03 64.40
C ARG A 315 20.76 38.38 63.32
N SER A 316 19.57 37.77 63.22
CA SER A 316 18.91 36.54 63.69
C SER A 316 17.42 36.72 63.33
N GLY A 317 16.68 35.63 63.03
CA GLY A 317 15.22 35.63 62.81
C GLY A 317 14.90 35.05 61.44
N LEU A 318 14.52 33.78 61.24
CA LEU A 318 13.47 32.97 61.87
C LEU A 318 12.07 33.58 61.76
N THR A 319 11.23 32.81 61.06
CA THR A 319 9.75 32.76 61.02
C THR A 319 9.03 33.54 59.92
N GLY A 320 8.18 32.79 59.20
CA GLY A 320 7.16 33.27 58.27
C GLY A 320 7.30 32.68 56.89
#